data_AF-G9N2D1-F1
#
_entry.id   AF-G9N2D1-F1
#
_cell.length_a   1.000
_cell.length_b   1.000
_cell.length_c   1.000
_cell.angle_alpha   90.00
_cell.angle_beta   90.00
_cell.angle_gamma   90.00
#
_symmetry.space_group_name_H-M   'P 1'
#
loop_
_entity.id
_entity.type
_entity.pdbx_description
1 polymer ?
#
loop_
_entity_poly.entity_id
_entity_poly.type
_entity_poly.pdbx_seq_one_letter_code
_entity_poly.pdbx_strand_id
1 'polypeptide(L)'
;MLTNECETAPTHVLQCDWNQYPDNGFQVGCDGRVSYNGQTEFWECQTGESGQYNVYLNGGQGINCNKITLNADNCRSECPPPPPLYHPTPKICPADLNGPYEFPHLIIPVDRTKPNNAPGTSYFGEVSGSVSSIFNFDIPSGDNAKKCSLVFLFPEQKDLQTSSFTFSGSGALDFAQLNSPATQGTTWNNQPGKKQDFGTTTVSPGHSYVISTFDCPAGQTIAYEISDANGGGTSFRYFQDYNPSPIGLYIRKC
;
A
#
# COMPACT_ATOMS: atom_id res chain seq x y z
N MET A 1 24.67 -39.12 19.27
CA MET A 1 24.85 -39.08 17.80
C MET A 1 24.99 -37.61 17.43
N LEU A 2 26.19 -37.24 16.99
CA LEU A 2 26.59 -36.03 16.25
C LEU A 2 25.64 -34.81 16.35
N THR A 3 25.90 -33.94 17.33
CA THR A 3 25.33 -32.59 17.36
C THR A 3 26.20 -31.70 16.48
N ASN A 4 25.77 -31.51 15.22
CA ASN A 4 26.28 -30.40 14.43
C ASN A 4 25.55 -29.14 14.91
N GLU A 5 26.28 -28.16 15.43
CA GLU A 5 25.71 -26.92 15.98
C GLU A 5 26.36 -25.71 15.27
N CYS A 6 25.56 -24.71 14.89
CA CYS A 6 26.03 -23.56 14.09
C CYS A 6 26.84 -22.56 14.94
N GLU A 7 27.97 -22.10 14.42
CA GLU A 7 28.83 -21.03 14.96
C GLU A 7 29.06 -19.94 13.89
N THR A 8 29.32 -18.70 14.32
CA THR A 8 29.91 -17.67 13.49
C THR A 8 31.38 -17.44 13.87
N ALA A 9 32.29 -17.89 12.99
CA ALA A 9 33.73 -17.64 13.12
C ALA A 9 34.03 -16.12 13.08
N PRO A 10 35.27 -15.66 13.36
CA PRO A 10 35.68 -14.25 13.25
C PRO A 10 35.42 -13.61 11.86
N THR A 11 35.10 -14.41 10.85
CA THR A 11 34.67 -14.00 9.52
C THR A 11 33.15 -13.86 9.38
N HIS A 12 32.36 -13.92 10.46
CA HIS A 12 30.89 -13.86 10.46
C HIS A 12 30.21 -14.84 9.47
N VAL A 13 30.91 -15.90 9.09
CA VAL A 13 30.39 -16.99 8.26
C VAL A 13 29.55 -17.91 9.14
N LEU A 14 28.37 -18.31 8.66
CA LEU A 14 27.60 -19.36 9.30
C LEU A 14 28.19 -20.71 8.91
N GLN A 15 28.72 -21.42 9.89
CA GLN A 15 29.35 -22.71 9.67
C GLN A 15 29.04 -23.68 10.80
N CYS A 16 29.18 -24.97 10.53
CA CYS A 16 29.02 -26.03 11.52
C CYS A 16 30.36 -26.75 11.65
N ASP A 17 31.22 -26.25 12.53
CA ASP A 17 32.56 -26.80 12.75
C ASP A 17 32.59 -27.78 13.93
N TRP A 18 33.40 -28.83 13.79
CA TRP A 18 33.57 -29.82 14.83
C TRP A 18 34.29 -29.24 16.05
N ASN A 19 33.78 -29.52 17.27
CA ASN A 19 34.32 -29.05 18.56
C ASN A 19 34.32 -27.53 18.78
N GLN A 20 33.50 -26.77 18.04
CA GLN A 20 33.30 -25.36 18.33
C GLN A 20 32.10 -25.13 19.25
N TYR A 21 32.12 -24.00 19.98
CA TYR A 21 30.97 -23.59 20.76
C TYR A 21 29.96 -22.92 19.83
N PRO A 22 28.68 -23.33 19.85
CA PRO A 22 27.68 -22.67 19.03
C PRO A 22 27.48 -21.23 19.47
N ASP A 23 27.23 -20.36 18.50
CA ASP A 23 26.82 -19.01 18.81
C ASP A 23 25.38 -18.99 19.31
N ASN A 24 25.17 -18.22 20.36
CA ASN A 24 23.83 -17.92 20.85
C ASN A 24 23.17 -16.87 19.95
N GLY A 25 21.84 -16.94 19.82
CA GLY A 25 21.05 -15.95 19.09
C GLY A 25 20.35 -16.48 17.85
N PHE A 26 20.67 -17.70 17.42
CA PHE A 26 19.89 -18.39 16.40
C PHE A 26 18.50 -18.77 16.93
N GLN A 27 17.47 -18.43 16.16
CA GLN A 27 16.08 -18.80 16.46
C GLN A 27 15.37 -19.20 15.18
N VAL A 28 14.53 -20.24 15.26
CA VAL A 28 13.60 -20.63 14.20
C VAL A 28 12.22 -20.13 14.56
N GLY A 29 11.65 -19.26 13.72
CA GLY A 29 10.29 -18.78 13.86
C GLY A 29 9.25 -19.88 13.56
N CYS A 30 8.02 -19.70 14.01
CA CYS A 30 6.93 -20.64 13.69
C CYS A 30 6.60 -20.69 12.18
N ASP A 31 7.04 -19.71 11.39
CA ASP A 31 6.98 -19.69 9.93
C ASP A 31 8.18 -20.41 9.26
N GLY A 32 9.04 -21.02 10.08
CA GLY A 32 10.25 -21.70 9.64
C GLY A 32 11.40 -20.75 9.29
N ARG A 33 11.27 -19.42 9.41
CA ARG A 33 12.41 -18.53 9.12
C ARG A 33 13.46 -18.61 10.21
N VAL A 34 14.72 -18.71 9.82
CA VAL A 34 15.86 -18.62 10.73
C VAL A 34 16.20 -17.14 10.94
N SER A 35 16.46 -16.78 12.19
CA SER A 35 16.98 -15.47 12.57
C SER A 35 18.20 -15.60 13.46
N TYR A 36 19.07 -14.58 13.44
CA TYR A 36 20.22 -14.45 14.34
C TYR A 36 20.15 -13.10 15.06
N ASN A 37 19.95 -13.10 16.38
CA ASN A 37 19.77 -11.87 17.17
C ASN A 37 18.72 -10.91 16.57
N GLY A 38 17.64 -11.47 16.00
CA GLY A 38 16.54 -10.74 15.36
C GLY A 38 16.75 -10.37 13.88
N GLN A 39 17.95 -10.57 13.33
CA GLN A 39 18.22 -10.41 11.90
C GLN A 39 17.67 -11.61 11.11
N THR A 40 16.95 -11.35 10.02
CA THR A 40 16.37 -12.39 9.13
C THR A 40 16.93 -12.38 7.71
N GLU A 41 17.78 -11.39 7.38
CA GLU A 41 18.50 -11.32 6.10
C GLU A 41 19.94 -11.78 6.31
N PHE A 42 20.45 -12.59 5.39
CA PHE A 42 21.83 -13.07 5.38
C PHE A 42 22.44 -12.80 3.99
N TRP A 43 23.72 -13.09 3.84
CA TRP A 43 24.44 -12.90 2.57
C TRP A 43 24.98 -14.23 2.07
N GLU A 44 24.56 -14.66 0.89
CA GLU A 44 25.12 -15.81 0.19
C GLU A 44 26.19 -15.31 -0.80
N CYS A 45 27.43 -15.77 -0.67
CA CYS A 45 28.52 -15.40 -1.57
C CYS A 45 29.16 -16.64 -2.22
N GLN A 46 29.55 -16.52 -3.49
CA GLN A 46 30.23 -17.59 -4.21
C GLN A 46 31.60 -17.90 -3.59
N THR A 47 31.96 -19.18 -3.52
CA THR A 47 33.31 -19.62 -3.18
C THR A 47 34.17 -19.78 -4.45
N GLY A 48 35.42 -20.21 -4.28
CA GLY A 48 36.30 -20.56 -5.41
C GLY A 48 35.92 -21.85 -6.15
N GLU A 49 34.94 -22.59 -5.64
CA GLU A 49 34.47 -23.86 -6.22
C GLU A 49 33.09 -23.68 -6.87
N SER A 50 32.88 -24.33 -8.02
CA SER A 50 31.64 -24.17 -8.77
C SER A 50 30.44 -24.74 -8.01
N GLY A 51 29.41 -23.92 -7.83
CA GLY A 51 28.16 -24.32 -7.18
C GLY A 51 28.22 -24.33 -5.65
N GLN A 52 29.31 -23.85 -5.05
CA GLN A 52 29.44 -23.72 -3.61
C GLN A 52 29.32 -22.26 -3.17
N TYR A 53 28.62 -22.07 -2.06
CA TYR A 53 28.34 -20.76 -1.49
C TYR A 53 28.53 -20.80 0.02
N ASN A 54 29.08 -19.72 0.56
CA ASN A 54 29.13 -19.49 2.00
C ASN A 54 28.03 -18.51 2.38
N VAL A 55 27.45 -18.68 3.57
CA VAL A 55 26.46 -17.75 4.11
C VAL A 55 27.11 -16.91 5.21
N TYR A 56 26.85 -15.60 5.19
CA TYR A 56 27.42 -14.63 6.11
C TYR A 56 26.34 -13.80 6.81
N LEU A 57 26.63 -13.33 8.02
CA LEU A 57 25.78 -12.36 8.71
C LEU A 57 25.86 -10.97 8.05
N ASN A 58 27.01 -10.60 7.49
CA ASN A 58 27.27 -9.27 6.96
C ASN A 58 27.69 -9.32 5.47
N GLY A 59 27.49 -8.21 4.76
CA GLY A 59 27.95 -8.06 3.38
C GLY A 59 29.45 -7.80 3.28
N GLY A 60 30.02 -8.00 2.09
CA GLY A 60 31.41 -7.64 1.78
C GLY A 60 32.47 -8.68 2.17
N GLN A 61 32.05 -9.91 2.48
CA GLN A 61 32.92 -10.98 3.00
C GLN A 61 33.27 -12.04 1.93
N GLY A 62 32.87 -11.82 0.68
CA GLY A 62 33.11 -12.70 -0.46
C GLY A 62 32.88 -12.00 -1.81
N ILE A 63 32.82 -12.78 -2.89
CA ILE A 63 32.55 -12.30 -4.24
C ILE A 63 31.14 -12.71 -4.71
N ASN A 64 30.54 -11.91 -5.58
CA ASN A 64 29.21 -12.17 -6.16
C ASN A 64 28.13 -12.50 -5.10
N CYS A 65 28.06 -11.66 -4.06
CA CYS A 65 27.15 -11.88 -2.94
C CYS A 65 25.73 -11.39 -3.23
N ASN A 66 24.72 -12.10 -2.74
CA ASN A 66 23.31 -11.70 -2.76
C ASN A 66 22.71 -11.78 -1.36
N LYS A 67 21.70 -10.96 -1.10
CA LYS A 67 20.89 -11.09 0.11
C LYS A 67 19.97 -12.30 0.00
N ILE A 68 19.90 -13.09 1.06
CA ILE A 68 19.04 -14.27 1.16
C ILE A 68 18.29 -14.31 2.49
N THR A 69 17.29 -15.19 2.57
CA THR A 69 16.63 -15.59 3.82
C THR A 69 16.80 -17.10 3.98
N LEU A 70 16.96 -17.56 5.21
CA LEU A 70 17.09 -18.98 5.54
C LEU A 70 15.77 -19.52 6.10
N ASN A 71 15.35 -20.68 5.63
CA ASN A 71 14.17 -21.39 6.10
C ASN A 71 14.56 -22.78 6.62
N ALA A 72 14.07 -23.12 7.80
CA ALA A 72 14.20 -24.40 8.47
C ALA A 72 12.96 -25.24 8.16
N ASP A 73 13.17 -26.43 7.58
CA ASP A 73 12.07 -27.31 7.19
C ASP A 73 11.46 -28.02 8.42
N ASN A 74 12.14 -29.07 8.89
CA ASN A 74 11.59 -30.00 9.88
C ASN A 74 12.22 -29.87 11.28
N CYS A 75 13.04 -28.84 11.52
CA CYS A 75 13.70 -28.59 12.81
C CYS A 75 13.05 -27.42 13.59
N ARG A 76 11.71 -27.45 13.71
CA ARG A 76 10.95 -26.50 14.53
C ARG A 76 10.30 -27.19 15.72
N SER A 77 10.35 -26.57 16.89
CA SER A 77 9.58 -27.00 18.07
C SER A 77 8.09 -26.96 17.78
N GLU A 78 7.31 -27.82 18.44
CA GLU A 78 5.85 -27.73 18.41
C GLU A 78 5.44 -26.36 18.98
N CYS A 79 4.96 -25.47 18.11
CA CYS A 79 4.49 -24.16 18.54
C CYS A 79 3.25 -24.37 19.43
N PRO A 80 3.18 -23.72 20.61
CA PRO A 80 1.97 -23.76 21.42
C PRO A 80 0.77 -23.35 20.54
N PRO A 81 -0.43 -23.95 20.75
CA PRO A 81 -1.63 -23.53 20.02
C PRO A 81 -1.73 -22.01 20.15
N PRO A 82 -1.93 -21.31 19.02
CA PRO A 82 -1.83 -19.86 19.05
C PRO A 82 -2.80 -19.33 20.11
N PRO A 83 -2.36 -18.42 21.00
CA PRO A 83 -3.32 -17.55 21.65
C PRO A 83 -4.21 -16.95 20.54
N PRO A 84 -5.53 -16.74 20.78
CA PRO A 84 -6.45 -16.27 19.75
C PRO A 84 -5.78 -15.16 18.97
N LEU A 85 -5.65 -15.39 17.66
CA LEU A 85 -4.85 -14.59 16.74
C LEU A 85 -5.05 -13.11 17.01
N TYR A 86 -4.13 -12.50 17.75
CA TYR A 86 -3.96 -11.07 17.68
C TYR A 86 -3.18 -10.83 16.39
N HIS A 87 -3.88 -10.89 15.26
CA HIS A 87 -3.41 -10.19 14.08
C HIS A 87 -3.18 -8.76 14.55
N PRO A 88 -1.96 -8.21 14.51
CA PRO A 88 -1.83 -6.77 14.65
C PRO A 88 -2.74 -6.19 13.59
N THR A 89 -3.84 -5.56 14.02
CA THR A 89 -4.75 -4.83 13.14
C THR A 89 -3.87 -3.97 12.25
N PRO A 90 -3.88 -4.17 10.92
CA PRO A 90 -3.02 -3.41 10.04
C PRO A 90 -3.27 -1.93 10.32
N LYS A 91 -2.22 -1.21 10.74
CA LYS A 91 -2.35 0.22 11.03
C LYS A 91 -2.73 1.02 9.77
N ILE A 92 -2.48 0.44 8.59
CA ILE A 92 -2.67 1.00 7.25
C ILE A 92 -3.22 -0.12 6.38
N CYS A 93 -4.32 0.15 5.66
CA CYS A 93 -4.81 -0.78 4.65
C CYS A 93 -4.01 -0.62 3.35
N PRO A 94 -3.65 -1.71 2.65
CA PRO A 94 -2.84 -1.66 1.43
C PRO A 94 -3.44 -0.80 0.33
N ALA A 95 -2.61 -0.24 -0.56
CA ALA A 95 -3.04 0.46 -1.77
C ALA A 95 -3.36 -0.52 -2.90
N ASP A 96 -4.30 -1.43 -2.65
CA ASP A 96 -4.83 -2.39 -3.61
C ASP A 96 -6.32 -2.63 -3.35
N LEU A 97 -6.97 -3.47 -4.17
CA LEU A 97 -8.34 -3.95 -3.94
C LEU A 97 -8.39 -5.44 -3.56
N ASN A 98 -7.29 -6.00 -3.03
CA ASN A 98 -7.18 -7.39 -2.60
C ASN A 98 -7.84 -7.57 -1.22
N GLY A 99 -9.15 -7.38 -1.15
CA GLY A 99 -9.98 -7.53 0.05
C GLY A 99 -11.18 -6.58 0.03
N PRO A 100 -11.90 -6.38 1.16
CA PRO A 100 -13.07 -5.53 1.17
C PRO A 100 -12.71 -4.07 0.86
N TYR A 101 -13.49 -3.44 -0.03
CA TYR A 101 -13.33 -2.03 -0.40
C TYR A 101 -14.69 -1.39 -0.67
N GLU A 102 -14.73 -0.07 -0.68
CA GLU A 102 -15.85 0.73 -1.21
C GLU A 102 -15.39 1.48 -2.46
N PHE A 103 -16.26 1.51 -3.46
CA PHE A 103 -16.14 2.36 -4.64
C PHE A 103 -17.05 3.59 -4.46
N PRO A 104 -16.82 4.70 -5.18
CA PRO A 104 -17.63 5.89 -5.00
C PRO A 104 -19.06 5.67 -5.53
N HIS A 105 -20.06 6.01 -4.72
CA HIS A 105 -21.48 5.94 -5.12
C HIS A 105 -21.98 7.24 -5.76
N LEU A 106 -21.19 8.32 -5.67
CA LEU A 106 -21.43 9.56 -6.40
C LEU A 106 -20.10 10.20 -6.76
N ILE A 107 -19.97 10.65 -8.00
CA ILE A 107 -18.86 11.50 -8.45
C ILE A 107 -19.46 12.78 -9.02
N ILE A 108 -19.05 13.94 -8.51
CA ILE A 108 -19.49 15.26 -8.99
C ILE A 108 -18.27 16.07 -9.40
N PRO A 109 -18.13 16.41 -10.69
CA PRO A 109 -17.17 17.41 -11.11
C PRO A 109 -17.70 18.80 -10.77
N VAL A 110 -16.84 19.67 -10.25
CA VAL A 110 -17.14 21.08 -10.00
C VAL A 110 -16.14 21.95 -10.76
N ASP A 111 -16.63 22.98 -11.44
CA ASP A 111 -15.83 23.84 -12.32
C ASP A 111 -15.92 25.28 -11.85
N ARG A 112 -14.79 25.84 -11.40
CA ARG A 112 -14.73 27.22 -10.92
C ARG A 112 -15.02 28.26 -12.00
N THR A 113 -14.89 27.91 -13.29
CA THR A 113 -15.25 28.79 -14.40
C THR A 113 -16.75 28.80 -14.69
N LYS A 114 -17.50 27.83 -14.15
CA LYS A 114 -18.97 27.71 -14.25
C LYS A 114 -19.57 27.51 -12.86
N PRO A 115 -19.45 28.49 -11.95
CA PRO A 115 -19.51 28.20 -10.53
C PRO A 115 -20.91 27.84 -9.99
N ASN A 116 -21.97 28.10 -10.76
CA ASN A 116 -23.36 27.74 -10.46
C ASN A 116 -23.88 26.56 -11.28
N ASN A 117 -23.04 25.95 -12.13
CA ASN A 117 -23.43 24.78 -12.92
C ASN A 117 -23.34 23.52 -12.05
N ALA A 118 -24.43 22.76 -11.95
CA ALA A 118 -24.46 21.43 -11.37
C ALA A 118 -24.50 20.40 -12.51
N PRO A 119 -23.36 19.82 -12.91
CA PRO A 119 -23.33 18.86 -14.01
C PRO A 119 -24.04 17.53 -13.69
N GLY A 120 -24.35 17.29 -12.41
CA GLY A 120 -24.91 16.03 -11.93
C GLY A 120 -23.85 14.94 -11.81
N THR A 121 -24.31 13.70 -11.70
CA THR A 121 -23.46 12.53 -11.52
C THR A 121 -22.54 12.30 -12.72
N SER A 122 -21.29 11.97 -12.43
CA SER A 122 -20.28 11.52 -13.38
C SER A 122 -19.86 10.07 -13.09
N TYR A 123 -19.22 9.45 -14.06
CA TYR A 123 -18.48 8.19 -13.89
C TYR A 123 -16.95 8.40 -13.97
N PHE A 124 -16.53 9.65 -14.09
CA PHE A 124 -15.15 10.02 -14.34
C PHE A 124 -14.62 10.88 -13.21
N GLY A 125 -13.42 10.57 -12.74
CA GLY A 125 -12.59 11.53 -12.04
C GLY A 125 -11.97 12.48 -13.05
N GLU A 126 -12.09 13.77 -12.81
CA GLU A 126 -11.59 14.85 -13.65
C GLU A 126 -10.93 15.93 -12.79
N VAL A 127 -9.70 16.27 -13.16
CA VAL A 127 -8.88 17.30 -12.55
C VAL A 127 -8.28 18.16 -13.65
N SER A 128 -8.39 19.47 -13.53
CA SER A 128 -7.70 20.44 -14.37
C SER A 128 -7.43 21.72 -13.58
N GLY A 129 -6.86 22.73 -14.23
CA GLY A 129 -6.70 24.06 -13.61
C GLY A 129 -8.01 24.73 -13.19
N SER A 130 -9.18 24.24 -13.60
CA SER A 130 -10.49 24.76 -13.15
C SER A 130 -11.46 23.72 -12.60
N VAL A 131 -11.23 22.45 -12.89
CA VAL A 131 -12.14 21.35 -12.51
C VAL A 131 -11.53 20.54 -11.37
N SER A 132 -12.32 20.29 -10.33
CA SER A 132 -12.05 19.26 -9.31
C SER A 132 -13.17 18.23 -9.30
N SER A 133 -12.92 17.06 -8.72
CA SER A 133 -13.92 16.00 -8.60
C SER A 133 -14.14 15.63 -7.15
N ILE A 134 -15.42 15.55 -6.76
CA ILE A 134 -15.87 15.14 -5.43
C ILE A 134 -16.44 13.73 -5.50
N PHE A 135 -16.05 12.87 -4.57
CA PHE A 135 -16.39 11.46 -4.51
C PHE A 135 -17.08 11.16 -3.18
N ASN A 136 -18.32 10.67 -3.22
CA ASN A 136 -19.00 10.15 -2.03
C ASN A 136 -18.80 8.64 -1.90
N PHE A 137 -18.59 8.18 -0.68
CA PHE A 137 -18.53 6.77 -0.32
C PHE A 137 -19.51 6.51 0.81
N ASP A 138 -20.24 5.40 0.72
CA ASP A 138 -21.10 4.93 1.82
C ASP A 138 -20.36 3.85 2.57
N ILE A 139 -20.11 4.06 3.86
CA ILE A 139 -19.40 3.09 4.69
C ILE A 139 -20.44 2.18 5.37
N PRO A 140 -20.43 0.86 5.13
CA PRO A 140 -21.35 -0.06 5.79
C PRO A 140 -21.30 0.04 7.32
N SER A 141 -22.46 -0.11 7.97
CA SER A 141 -22.58 -0.08 9.44
C SER A 141 -21.82 -1.23 10.13
N GLY A 142 -21.59 -2.34 9.42
CA GLY A 142 -20.80 -3.48 9.89
C GLY A 142 -19.28 -3.24 9.91
N ASP A 143 -18.80 -2.06 9.51
CA ASP A 143 -17.38 -1.72 9.47
C ASP A 143 -16.90 -0.97 10.73
N ASN A 144 -17.67 -1.02 11.82
CA ASN A 144 -17.24 -0.46 13.11
C ASN A 144 -15.97 -1.15 13.62
N ALA A 145 -15.07 -0.38 14.24
CA ALA A 145 -13.75 -0.81 14.72
C ALA A 145 -12.79 -1.35 13.64
N LYS A 146 -13.09 -1.16 12.35
CA LYS A 146 -12.15 -1.41 11.24
C LYS A 146 -11.36 -0.15 10.90
N LYS A 147 -10.24 -0.34 10.21
CA LYS A 147 -9.45 0.69 9.54
C LYS A 147 -9.87 0.82 8.08
N CYS A 148 -9.87 2.06 7.62
CA CYS A 148 -10.17 2.45 6.26
C CYS A 148 -8.98 3.26 5.73
N SER A 149 -8.45 2.89 4.56
CA SER A 149 -7.52 3.73 3.81
C SER A 149 -8.22 4.35 2.61
N LEU A 150 -8.09 5.66 2.42
CA LEU A 150 -8.34 6.30 1.15
C LEU A 150 -7.18 5.96 0.21
N VAL A 151 -7.46 5.25 -0.88
CA VAL A 151 -6.43 4.79 -1.82
C VAL A 151 -6.73 5.33 -3.21
N PHE A 152 -5.67 5.75 -3.90
CA PHE A 152 -5.74 6.17 -5.30
C PHE A 152 -4.92 5.21 -6.15
N LEU A 153 -5.55 4.58 -7.14
CA LEU A 153 -4.95 3.56 -7.99
C LEU A 153 -4.78 4.12 -9.40
N PHE A 154 -3.56 4.07 -9.94
CA PHE A 154 -3.22 4.63 -11.24
C PHE A 154 -2.35 3.66 -12.05
N PRO A 155 -2.95 2.65 -12.69
CA PRO A 155 -2.22 1.66 -13.47
C PRO A 155 -1.67 2.24 -14.79
N GLU A 156 -0.84 1.47 -15.49
CA GLU A 156 -0.41 1.88 -16.83
C GLU A 156 -1.58 1.75 -17.83
N GLN A 157 -1.62 2.61 -18.84
CA GLN A 157 -2.70 2.63 -19.84
C GLN A 157 -2.88 1.28 -20.56
N LYS A 158 -1.80 0.51 -20.73
CA LYS A 158 -1.80 -0.83 -21.35
C LYS A 158 -2.44 -1.91 -20.47
N ASP A 159 -2.58 -1.67 -19.17
CA ASP A 159 -3.15 -2.64 -18.23
C ASP A 159 -4.68 -2.46 -18.09
N LEU A 160 -5.21 -1.35 -18.59
CA LEU A 160 -6.64 -1.06 -18.60
C LEU A 160 -7.34 -1.75 -19.77
N GLN A 161 -8.46 -2.42 -19.49
CA GLN A 161 -9.25 -3.13 -20.51
C GLN A 161 -10.60 -2.44 -20.78
N THR A 162 -11.29 -2.04 -19.71
CA THR A 162 -12.63 -1.43 -19.76
C THR A 162 -12.62 0.05 -19.41
N SER A 163 -11.43 0.59 -19.09
CA SER A 163 -11.21 1.99 -18.74
C SER A 163 -10.08 2.59 -19.58
N SER A 164 -9.94 3.91 -19.50
CA SER A 164 -8.84 4.67 -20.10
C SER A 164 -8.65 5.98 -19.35
N PHE A 165 -7.50 6.62 -19.57
CA PHE A 165 -7.26 7.96 -19.05
C PHE A 165 -6.58 8.88 -20.06
N THR A 166 -6.77 10.17 -19.85
CA THR A 166 -5.94 11.22 -20.44
C THR A 166 -5.21 11.92 -19.31
N PHE A 167 -3.88 12.00 -19.38
CA PHE A 167 -3.05 12.54 -18.32
C PHE A 167 -1.93 13.41 -18.90
N SER A 168 -1.72 14.58 -18.32
CA SER A 168 -0.64 15.52 -18.64
C SER A 168 -0.37 16.45 -17.47
N GLY A 169 0.75 17.17 -17.52
CA GLY A 169 1.18 18.05 -16.44
C GLY A 169 2.06 17.34 -15.41
N SER A 170 2.12 17.90 -14.20
CA SER A 170 3.05 17.42 -13.16
C SER A 170 2.61 16.14 -12.46
N GLY A 171 1.31 15.83 -12.47
CA GLY A 171 0.73 14.76 -11.66
C GLY A 171 0.50 15.14 -10.20
N ALA A 172 0.77 16.38 -9.81
CA ALA A 172 0.51 16.86 -8.46
C ALA A 172 -1.01 17.03 -8.25
N LEU A 173 -1.58 16.16 -7.41
CA LEU A 173 -2.99 16.18 -7.02
C LEU A 173 -3.12 16.49 -5.54
N ASP A 174 -4.04 17.39 -5.18
CA ASP A 174 -4.41 17.69 -3.80
C ASP A 174 -5.62 16.85 -3.40
N PHE A 175 -5.55 16.21 -2.23
CA PHE A 175 -6.62 15.37 -1.70
C PHE A 175 -7.15 15.96 -0.40
N ALA A 176 -8.47 16.06 -0.27
CA ALA A 176 -9.10 16.54 0.96
C ALA A 176 -10.34 15.72 1.32
N GLN A 177 -10.60 15.55 2.61
CA GLN A 177 -11.92 15.15 3.11
C GLN A 177 -12.82 16.39 3.22
N LEU A 178 -14.09 16.25 2.85
CA LEU A 178 -15.08 17.32 2.98
C LEU A 178 -15.93 17.20 4.25
N ASN A 179 -16.52 18.31 4.69
CA ASN A 179 -17.34 18.38 5.92
C ASN A 179 -18.68 17.64 5.82
N SER A 180 -19.17 17.40 4.60
CA SER A 180 -20.41 16.71 4.31
C SER A 180 -20.38 16.07 2.92
N PRO A 181 -21.25 15.09 2.63
CA PRO A 181 -21.39 14.52 1.30
C PRO A 181 -21.81 15.55 0.24
N ALA A 182 -21.39 15.35 -1.00
CA ALA A 182 -21.94 16.07 -2.15
C ALA A 182 -23.32 15.53 -2.53
N THR A 183 -24.04 16.28 -3.38
CA THR A 183 -25.33 15.88 -3.97
C THR A 183 -25.29 16.06 -5.48
N GLN A 184 -26.29 15.56 -6.21
CA GLN A 184 -26.39 15.78 -7.66
C GLN A 184 -26.52 17.28 -8.02
N GLY A 185 -26.96 18.13 -7.08
CA GLY A 185 -27.06 19.58 -7.25
C GLY A 185 -25.79 20.34 -6.83
N THR A 186 -24.70 19.64 -6.51
CA THR A 186 -23.46 20.28 -6.10
C THR A 186 -22.80 21.03 -7.28
N THR A 187 -22.38 22.26 -7.01
CA THR A 187 -21.67 23.19 -7.89
C THR A 187 -20.42 23.67 -7.18
N TRP A 188 -19.54 24.38 -7.89
CA TRP A 188 -18.38 25.02 -7.27
C TRP A 188 -18.72 25.94 -6.08
N ASN A 189 -19.79 26.73 -6.18
CA ASN A 189 -20.17 27.70 -5.15
C ASN A 189 -20.85 27.08 -3.93
N ASN A 190 -21.53 25.94 -4.08
CA ASN A 190 -22.28 25.32 -2.99
C ASN A 190 -21.63 24.02 -2.46
N GLN A 191 -20.47 23.63 -3.01
CA GLN A 191 -19.78 22.43 -2.59
C GLN A 191 -19.46 22.45 -1.09
N PRO A 192 -19.44 21.28 -0.43
CA PRO A 192 -19.02 21.18 0.95
C PRO A 192 -17.59 21.72 1.15
N GLY A 193 -17.36 22.48 2.23
CA GLY A 193 -16.01 22.94 2.57
C GLY A 193 -15.09 21.79 3.00
N LYS A 194 -13.77 21.99 2.93
CA LYS A 194 -12.77 21.02 3.40
C LYS A 194 -12.88 20.81 4.91
N LYS A 195 -12.93 19.56 5.34
CA LYS A 195 -12.83 19.11 6.75
C LYS A 195 -11.37 18.89 7.14
N GLN A 196 -10.65 18.18 6.29
CA GLN A 196 -9.23 17.90 6.47
C GLN A 196 -8.56 17.91 5.11
N ASP A 197 -7.49 18.68 5.01
CA ASP A 197 -6.62 18.66 3.85
C ASP A 197 -5.52 17.60 4.08
N PHE A 198 -5.38 16.66 3.15
CA PHE A 198 -4.31 15.65 3.19
C PHE A 198 -3.07 16.11 2.41
N GLY A 199 -3.17 17.23 1.70
CA GLY A 199 -2.11 17.82 0.91
C GLY A 199 -1.91 17.12 -0.43
N THR A 200 -0.73 17.39 -1.00
CA THR A 200 -0.40 17.01 -2.36
C THR A 200 0.26 15.64 -2.44
N THR A 201 -0.23 14.79 -3.35
CA THR A 201 0.44 13.57 -3.80
C THR A 201 0.74 13.69 -5.29
N THR A 202 2.00 13.50 -5.67
CA THR A 202 2.40 13.46 -7.09
C THR A 202 2.20 12.05 -7.63
N VAL A 203 1.25 11.89 -8.55
CA VAL A 203 0.86 10.61 -9.11
C VAL A 203 1.43 10.38 -10.51
N SER A 204 1.71 9.14 -10.85
CA SER A 204 2.13 8.70 -12.18
C SER A 204 1.54 7.33 -12.53
N PRO A 205 1.37 7.02 -13.82
CA PRO A 205 0.90 5.69 -14.24
C PRO A 205 1.79 4.56 -13.70
N GLY A 206 1.19 3.39 -13.45
CA GLY A 206 1.84 2.21 -12.92
C GLY A 206 1.99 2.15 -11.39
N HIS A 207 1.33 3.04 -10.65
CA HIS A 207 1.51 3.20 -9.21
C HIS A 207 0.19 3.21 -8.44
N SER A 208 0.27 2.90 -7.15
CA SER A 208 -0.85 2.93 -6.21
C SER A 208 -0.44 3.71 -4.96
N TYR A 209 -1.37 4.47 -4.40
CA TYR A 209 -1.11 5.42 -3.33
C TYR A 209 -2.10 5.23 -2.18
N VAL A 210 -1.59 5.14 -0.95
CA VAL A 210 -2.40 5.38 0.25
C VAL A 210 -2.33 6.87 0.54
N ILE A 211 -3.48 7.55 0.49
CA ILE A 211 -3.58 8.98 0.76
C ILE A 211 -3.69 9.23 2.27
N SER A 212 -4.54 8.45 2.95
CA SER A 212 -4.75 8.56 4.39
C SER A 212 -5.35 7.28 4.94
N THR A 213 -5.09 6.97 6.21
CA THR A 213 -5.74 5.88 6.95
C THR A 213 -6.44 6.43 8.19
N PHE A 214 -7.66 5.98 8.42
CA PHE A 214 -8.55 6.45 9.48
C PHE A 214 -9.41 5.28 10.00
N ASP A 215 -10.10 5.49 11.13
CA ASP A 215 -11.13 4.57 11.60
C ASP A 215 -12.34 4.65 10.67
N CYS A 216 -12.86 3.51 10.23
CA CYS A 216 -14.01 3.48 9.34
C CYS A 216 -15.23 4.16 9.99
N PRO A 217 -15.80 5.23 9.39
CA PRO A 217 -16.98 5.91 9.93
C PRO A 217 -18.23 5.10 9.57
N ALA A 218 -18.40 3.96 10.24
CA ALA A 218 -19.43 2.97 9.94
C ALA A 218 -20.84 3.58 9.93
N GLY A 219 -21.61 3.27 8.89
CA GLY A 219 -22.97 3.76 8.68
C GLY A 219 -23.06 5.19 8.17
N GLN A 220 -21.94 5.83 7.81
CA GLN A 220 -21.92 7.20 7.32
C GLN A 220 -21.58 7.26 5.82
N THR A 221 -22.12 8.27 5.16
CA THR A 221 -21.61 8.73 3.86
C THR A 221 -20.53 9.78 4.11
N ILE A 222 -19.38 9.64 3.44
CA ILE A 222 -18.27 10.58 3.51
C ILE A 222 -17.85 11.03 2.11
N ALA A 223 -17.29 12.24 2.01
CA ALA A 223 -16.87 12.82 0.74
C ALA A 223 -15.38 13.19 0.74
N TYR A 224 -14.77 13.00 -0.42
CA TYR A 224 -13.40 13.40 -0.71
C TYR A 224 -13.32 14.21 -2.00
N GLU A 225 -12.45 15.21 -2.05
CA GLU A 225 -12.16 15.99 -3.25
C GLU A 225 -10.76 15.64 -3.76
N ILE A 226 -10.62 15.52 -5.08
CA ILE A 226 -9.34 15.55 -5.79
C ILE A 226 -9.30 16.81 -6.64
N SER A 227 -8.26 17.62 -6.49
CA SER A 227 -8.05 18.86 -7.26
C SER A 227 -6.60 19.00 -7.75
N ASP A 228 -6.34 19.91 -8.69
CA ASP A 228 -4.98 20.24 -9.11
C ASP A 228 -4.25 20.97 -7.97
N ALA A 229 -3.08 20.46 -7.58
CA ALA A 229 -2.36 21.04 -6.46
C ALA A 229 -1.69 22.37 -6.86
N ASN A 230 -2.20 23.49 -6.33
CA ASN A 230 -1.56 24.81 -6.35
C ASN A 230 -1.03 25.29 -7.72
N GLY A 231 -1.71 24.96 -8.83
CA GLY A 231 -1.24 25.32 -10.18
C GLY A 231 -0.17 24.39 -10.72
N GLY A 232 -0.10 23.16 -10.21
CA GLY A 232 0.71 22.05 -10.72
C GLY A 232 0.39 21.69 -12.17
N GLY A 233 -0.71 22.22 -12.72
CA GLY A 233 -1.03 22.13 -14.13
C GLY A 233 -1.39 20.71 -14.55
N THR A 234 -1.78 19.87 -13.61
CA THR A 234 -2.22 18.51 -13.86
C THR A 234 -3.57 18.57 -14.56
N SER A 235 -3.63 18.00 -15.76
CA SER A 235 -4.88 17.74 -16.46
C SER A 235 -5.04 16.23 -16.55
N PHE A 236 -6.00 15.71 -15.81
CA PHE A 236 -6.21 14.29 -15.65
C PHE A 236 -7.69 13.95 -15.72
N ARG A 237 -8.03 12.95 -16.52
CA ARG A 237 -9.38 12.45 -16.63
C ARG A 237 -9.36 10.95 -16.81
N TYR A 238 -10.08 10.21 -15.99
CA TYR A 238 -10.15 8.74 -16.03
C TYR A 238 -11.56 8.25 -15.74
N PHE A 239 -11.94 7.11 -16.31
CA PHE A 239 -13.19 6.43 -15.95
C PHE A 239 -12.95 5.59 -14.69
N GLN A 240 -13.72 5.83 -13.61
CA GLN A 240 -13.59 5.09 -12.36
C GLN A 240 -14.00 3.63 -12.60
N ASP A 241 -13.05 2.70 -12.48
CA ASP A 241 -13.27 1.30 -12.84
C ASP A 241 -12.40 0.35 -12.04
N TYR A 242 -12.94 -0.85 -11.77
CA TYR A 242 -12.28 -1.90 -11.01
C TYR A 242 -11.74 -3.05 -11.89
N ASN A 243 -12.15 -3.13 -13.16
CA ASN A 243 -11.87 -4.28 -14.03
C ASN A 243 -10.59 -4.15 -14.88
N PRO A 244 -9.86 -5.27 -15.07
CA PRO A 244 -9.19 -6.03 -14.02
C PRO A 244 -8.02 -5.26 -13.37
N SER A 245 -7.61 -4.13 -13.97
CA SER A 245 -6.63 -3.22 -13.38
C SER A 245 -7.37 -1.96 -12.90
N PRO A 246 -7.59 -1.82 -11.58
CA PRO A 246 -8.44 -0.77 -11.05
C PRO A 246 -7.77 0.61 -11.18
N ILE A 247 -8.55 1.59 -11.62
CA ILE A 247 -8.16 3.00 -11.69
C ILE A 247 -9.16 3.85 -10.93
N GLY A 248 -8.64 4.78 -10.14
CA GLY A 248 -9.43 5.79 -9.44
C GLY A 248 -9.33 5.74 -7.93
N LEU A 249 -10.32 6.36 -7.27
CA LEU A 249 -10.33 6.57 -5.82
C LEU A 249 -11.21 5.51 -5.15
N TYR A 250 -10.69 4.87 -4.11
CA TYR A 250 -11.38 3.80 -3.37
C TYR A 250 -11.15 3.96 -1.86
N ILE A 251 -11.99 3.29 -1.07
CA ILE A 251 -11.73 3.07 0.35
C ILE A 251 -11.42 1.60 0.58
N ARG A 252 -10.18 1.28 0.96
CA ARG A 252 -9.75 -0.08 1.29
C ARG A 252 -9.93 -0.35 2.78
N LYS A 253 -10.48 -1.51 3.15
CA LYS A 253 -10.82 -1.86 4.54
C LYS A 253 -9.94 -2.97 5.11
N CYS A 254 -9.47 -2.80 6.33
CA CYS A 254 -8.66 -3.74 7.09
C CYS A 254 -8.91 -3.50 8.60
#